data_AF-A0A1H9KZV3-F1
#
_entry.id   AF-A0A1H9KZV3-F1
#
_cell.length_a   1.000
_cell.length_b   1.000
_cell.length_c   1.000
_cell.angle_alpha   90.00
_cell.angle_beta   90.00
_cell.angle_gamma   90.00
#
_symmetry.space_group_name_H-M   'P 1'
#
loop_
_entity.id
_entity.type
_entity.pdbx_description
1 polymer ?
#
loop_
_entity_poly.entity_id
_entity_poly.type
_entity_poly.pdbx_seq_one_letter_code
_entity_poly.pdbx_strand_id
1 'polypeptide(L)'
;MEFKIGHRVRMQRTDNYGVVTAILPGGLVEVRLDAGKGELPLPADILEKVEDQAAKEGKRPRLKKESAPPQKAAAPPKAQSPPPAKEDERNRGVRLAFDPMTDNEANPVAYEVYLLNGTPHKIIYELKMMTHGDRRWSKSGTLEGYGKKRLDAVEYRWLNEKLNCELDVRTILVGGTGPRNFQRINLKGQQFFSKLQDVPELYRDAHLYMVFPTLSATPSAPAAAPNVPSLKAITQVAVQQKFREKQAKAQANKRKVETNLSEKLAFEDSIDLHIDKLVEDPEKIARHEVLPLQLKHYDEYMDQALRMGVDRVFIIHGVGNGVLKRAIHSRLHHYPFVRNFVNEHHPKYGYGATEVIFD
;
A
#
# COMPACT_ATOMS: atom_id res chain seq x y z
N MET A 1 -44.55 -31.27 -12.41
CA MET A 1 -45.40 -30.38 -11.56
C MET A 1 -45.13 -28.95 -12.00
N GLU A 2 -46.18 -28.14 -12.19
CA GLU A 2 -46.03 -26.78 -12.70
C GLU A 2 -45.72 -25.82 -11.54
N PHE A 3 -44.48 -25.32 -11.47
CA PHE A 3 -44.08 -24.32 -10.48
C PHE A 3 -44.72 -22.97 -10.82
N LYS A 4 -45.13 -22.21 -9.79
CA LYS A 4 -45.62 -20.83 -9.96
C LYS A 4 -44.66 -19.87 -9.29
N ILE A 5 -44.59 -18.66 -9.85
CA ILE A 5 -43.83 -17.54 -9.27
C ILE A 5 -44.33 -17.32 -7.83
N GLY A 6 -43.41 -17.29 -6.87
CA GLY A 6 -43.68 -17.17 -5.44
C GLY A 6 -43.74 -18.49 -4.67
N HIS A 7 -43.66 -19.66 -5.32
CA HIS A 7 -43.56 -20.93 -4.60
C HIS A 7 -42.21 -21.10 -3.91
N ARG A 8 -42.23 -21.59 -2.67
CA ARG A 8 -41.03 -22.02 -1.96
C ARG A 8 -40.64 -23.43 -2.40
N VAL A 9 -39.38 -23.58 -2.80
CA VAL A 9 -38.85 -24.82 -3.35
C VAL A 9 -37.58 -25.23 -2.59
N ARG A 10 -37.44 -26.54 -2.38
CA ARG A 10 -36.23 -27.17 -1.86
C ARG A 10 -35.50 -27.87 -3.00
N MET A 11 -34.18 -27.73 -3.02
CA MET A 11 -33.32 -28.38 -4.01
C MET A 11 -32.92 -29.77 -3.49
N GLN A 12 -33.28 -30.83 -4.22
CA GLN A 12 -33.10 -32.21 -3.76
C GLN A 12 -31.64 -32.61 -3.49
N ARG A 13 -30.66 -31.94 -4.14
CA ARG A 13 -29.25 -32.32 -4.09
C ARG A 13 -28.41 -31.55 -3.07
N THR A 14 -28.87 -30.38 -2.62
CA THR A 14 -28.06 -29.47 -1.81
C THR A 14 -28.76 -29.00 -0.53
N ASP A 15 -29.97 -29.49 -0.24
CA ASP A 15 -30.79 -29.10 0.92
C ASP A 15 -30.97 -27.57 1.10
N ASN A 16 -30.80 -26.84 0.01
CA ASN A 16 -30.98 -25.40 -0.03
C ASN A 16 -32.42 -25.05 -0.37
N TYR A 17 -32.90 -23.96 0.23
CA TYR A 17 -34.23 -23.43 0.03
C TYR A 17 -34.17 -22.15 -0.81
N GLY A 18 -35.21 -21.93 -1.60
CA GLY A 18 -35.39 -20.70 -2.35
C GLY A 18 -36.83 -20.47 -2.77
N VAL A 19 -37.06 -19.32 -3.38
CA VAL A 19 -38.37 -18.91 -3.90
C VAL A 19 -38.29 -18.75 -5.41
N VAL A 20 -39.27 -19.29 -6.13
CA VAL A 20 -39.36 -19.16 -7.58
C VAL A 20 -39.63 -17.71 -7.97
N THR A 21 -38.73 -17.07 -8.72
CA THR A 21 -38.87 -15.69 -9.18
C THR A 21 -39.36 -15.59 -10.61
N ALA A 22 -39.03 -16.57 -11.46
CA ALA A 22 -39.50 -16.61 -12.85
C ALA A 22 -39.54 -18.05 -13.39
N ILE A 23 -40.31 -18.24 -14.47
CA ILE A 23 -40.38 -19.50 -15.21
C ILE A 23 -39.83 -19.21 -16.60
N LEU A 24 -38.79 -19.94 -17.00
CA LEU A 24 -38.07 -19.73 -18.25
C LEU A 24 -38.48 -20.78 -19.30
N PRO A 25 -38.36 -20.47 -20.60
CA PRO A 25 -38.59 -21.43 -21.67
C PRO A 25 -37.65 -22.64 -21.56
N GLY A 26 -38.15 -23.85 -21.88
CA GLY A 26 -37.33 -25.07 -21.87
C GLY A 26 -37.29 -25.82 -20.54
N GLY A 27 -38.26 -25.61 -19.64
CA GLY A 27 -38.37 -26.36 -18.38
C GLY A 27 -37.45 -25.89 -17.26
N LEU A 28 -36.90 -24.68 -17.40
CA LEU A 28 -36.04 -24.02 -16.43
C LEU A 28 -36.86 -23.09 -15.52
N VAL A 29 -36.55 -23.09 -14.23
CA VAL A 29 -37.20 -22.28 -13.20
C VAL A 29 -36.12 -21.45 -12.51
N GLU A 30 -36.32 -20.14 -12.47
CA GLU A 30 -35.42 -19.23 -11.79
C GLU A 30 -35.77 -19.18 -10.29
N VAL A 31 -34.80 -19.50 -9.45
CA VAL A 31 -34.98 -19.62 -8.00
C VAL A 31 -34.01 -18.68 -7.31
N ARG A 32 -34.54 -17.80 -6.46
CA ARG A 32 -33.76 -16.97 -5.55
C ARG A 32 -33.49 -17.76 -4.27
N LEU A 33 -32.21 -18.00 -3.99
CA LEU A 33 -31.76 -18.74 -2.80
C LEU A 33 -31.85 -17.89 -1.53
N ASP A 34 -32.23 -18.50 -0.40
CA ASP A 34 -32.28 -17.81 0.90
C ASP A 34 -30.87 -17.45 1.43
N ALA A 35 -29.84 -18.22 1.05
CA ALA A 35 -28.46 -18.10 1.56
C ALA A 35 -27.48 -17.42 0.57
N GLY A 36 -27.94 -16.97 -0.61
CA GLY A 36 -27.08 -16.42 -1.66
C GLY A 36 -27.65 -15.15 -2.29
N LYS A 37 -26.78 -14.21 -2.65
CA LYS A 37 -27.18 -13.05 -3.47
C LYS A 37 -27.13 -13.43 -4.94
N GLY A 38 -28.21 -14.02 -5.45
CA GLY A 38 -28.34 -14.36 -6.85
C GLY A 38 -29.59 -15.18 -7.16
N GLU A 39 -30.08 -15.04 -8.38
CA GLU A 39 -31.12 -15.89 -8.96
C GLU A 39 -30.43 -16.96 -9.81
N LEU A 40 -30.76 -18.24 -9.58
CA LEU A 40 -30.20 -19.36 -10.33
C LEU A 40 -31.28 -20.02 -11.21
N PRO A 41 -31.05 -20.19 -12.52
CA PRO A 41 -31.91 -20.99 -13.37
C PRO A 41 -31.64 -22.48 -13.12
N LEU A 42 -32.65 -23.21 -12.65
CA LEU A 42 -32.57 -24.62 -12.30
C LEU A 42 -33.66 -25.42 -13.05
N PRO A 43 -33.38 -26.63 -13.54
CA PRO A 43 -34.41 -27.50 -14.10
C PRO A 43 -35.52 -27.78 -13.09
N ALA A 44 -36.77 -27.80 -13.54
CA ALA A 44 -37.93 -28.12 -12.70
C ALA A 44 -37.80 -29.49 -11.99
N ASP A 45 -37.09 -30.45 -12.59
CA ASP A 45 -36.97 -31.82 -12.10
C ASP A 45 -36.11 -31.97 -10.84
N ILE A 46 -35.31 -30.95 -10.49
CA ILE A 46 -34.45 -30.96 -9.29
C ILE A 46 -35.03 -30.15 -8.12
N LEU A 47 -36.27 -29.68 -8.27
CA LEU A 47 -36.97 -28.84 -7.30
C LEU A 47 -38.16 -29.60 -6.70
N GLU A 48 -38.37 -29.43 -5.39
CA GLU A 48 -39.54 -29.96 -4.67
C GLU A 48 -40.31 -28.82 -4.00
N LYS A 49 -41.64 -28.80 -4.14
CA LYS A 49 -42.49 -27.75 -3.54
C LYS A 49 -42.59 -27.99 -2.03
N VAL A 50 -42.24 -26.98 -1.24
CA VAL A 50 -42.46 -27.01 0.21
C VAL A 50 -43.75 -26.24 0.49
N GLU A 51 -44.78 -26.93 0.98
CA GLU A 51 -45.98 -26.26 1.47
C GLU A 51 -45.74 -25.77 2.90
N ASP A 52 -45.72 -24.45 3.07
CA ASP A 52 -45.68 -23.84 4.39
C ASP A 52 -46.94 -24.22 5.17
N GLN A 53 -46.80 -25.07 6.19
CA GLN A 53 -47.80 -25.21 7.24
C GLN A 53 -47.86 -23.91 8.03
N ALA A 54 -48.74 -23.01 7.58
CA ALA A 54 -49.09 -21.82 8.33
C ALA A 54 -49.79 -22.20 9.64
N ALA A 55 -49.19 -21.76 10.74
CA ALA A 55 -49.75 -21.79 12.07
C ALA A 55 -51.15 -21.15 12.11
N LYS A 56 -52.06 -21.80 12.84
CA LYS A 56 -53.47 -21.43 13.04
C LYS A 56 -53.63 -20.12 13.82
N GLU A 57 -54.46 -19.25 13.23
CA GLU A 57 -55.57 -18.45 13.79
C GLU A 57 -55.44 -17.70 15.12
N GLY A 58 -55.80 -16.41 15.08
CA GLY A 58 -56.09 -15.62 16.28
C GLY A 58 -56.65 -14.20 16.06
N LYS A 59 -57.88 -14.10 15.54
CA LYS A 59 -58.90 -13.02 15.72
C LYS A 59 -58.71 -11.60 15.12
N ARG A 60 -59.59 -11.33 14.14
CA ARG A 60 -60.23 -10.05 13.73
C ARG A 60 -61.06 -9.41 14.89
N PRO A 61 -61.43 -8.10 14.89
CA PRO A 61 -62.22 -7.39 13.85
C PRO A 61 -61.75 -5.92 13.60
N ARG A 62 -62.22 -5.08 12.66
CA ARG A 62 -63.54 -4.84 12.04
C ARG A 62 -63.38 -3.87 10.84
N LEU A 63 -64.30 -3.91 9.87
CA LEU A 63 -64.34 -3.14 8.61
C LEU A 63 -64.55 -1.62 8.77
N LYS A 64 -64.06 -0.82 7.79
CA LYS A 64 -64.85 0.24 7.12
C LYS A 64 -64.23 0.76 5.79
N LYS A 65 -65.03 0.59 4.74
CA LYS A 65 -65.28 1.33 3.47
C LYS A 65 -64.23 2.28 2.83
N GLU A 66 -64.03 2.01 1.53
CA GLU A 66 -63.87 2.89 0.36
C GLU A 66 -63.83 4.43 0.56
N SER A 67 -62.79 5.05 0.00
CA SER A 67 -62.89 6.22 -0.87
C SER A 67 -61.61 6.40 -1.72
N ALA A 68 -61.80 6.72 -3.00
CA ALA A 68 -60.76 7.09 -3.96
C ALA A 68 -60.30 8.57 -3.75
N PRO A 69 -59.20 9.03 -4.36
CA PRO A 69 -58.17 9.86 -3.71
C PRO A 69 -58.34 11.39 -3.89
N PRO A 70 -57.69 12.21 -3.05
CA PRO A 70 -57.23 13.53 -3.43
C PRO A 70 -55.70 13.53 -3.65
N GLN A 71 -55.32 13.92 -4.87
CA GLN A 71 -53.96 14.29 -5.27
C GLN A 71 -53.35 15.29 -4.27
N LYS A 72 -52.15 15.00 -3.77
CA LYS A 72 -51.26 15.99 -3.16
C LYS A 72 -49.85 15.84 -3.71
N ALA A 73 -49.45 16.91 -4.40
CA ALA A 73 -48.12 17.49 -4.56
C ALA A 73 -46.92 16.54 -4.75
N ALA A 74 -46.37 16.61 -5.96
CA ALA A 74 -45.08 16.06 -6.33
C ALA A 74 -43.97 16.50 -5.35
N ALA A 75 -43.30 15.51 -4.75
CA ALA A 75 -41.99 15.72 -4.15
C ALA A 75 -40.96 15.94 -5.28
N PRO A 76 -40.00 16.86 -5.13
CA PRO A 76 -38.96 17.09 -6.12
C PRO A 76 -38.13 15.81 -6.34
N PRO A 77 -37.68 15.53 -7.58
CA PRO A 77 -36.93 14.33 -7.88
C PRO A 77 -35.65 14.30 -7.06
N LYS A 78 -35.49 13.26 -6.23
CA LYS A 78 -34.21 12.92 -5.63
C LYS A 78 -33.21 12.77 -6.78
N ALA A 79 -32.23 13.66 -6.80
CA ALA A 79 -31.06 13.50 -7.67
C ALA A 79 -30.54 12.08 -7.47
N GLN A 80 -30.61 11.28 -8.53
CA GLN A 80 -29.98 9.98 -8.57
C GLN A 80 -28.49 10.25 -8.32
N SER A 81 -28.01 9.83 -7.15
CA SER A 81 -26.58 9.69 -6.92
C SER A 81 -26.02 8.89 -8.09
N PRO A 82 -24.93 9.34 -8.73
CA PRO A 82 -24.32 8.59 -9.82
C PRO A 82 -24.06 7.15 -9.34
N PRO A 83 -24.19 6.16 -10.24
CA PRO A 83 -23.98 4.75 -9.88
C PRO A 83 -22.64 4.61 -9.15
N PRO A 84 -22.54 3.75 -8.11
CA PRO A 84 -21.27 3.54 -7.43
C PRO A 84 -20.25 3.18 -8.49
N ALA A 85 -19.19 3.99 -8.57
CA ALA A 85 -18.06 3.68 -9.43
C ALA A 85 -17.68 2.24 -9.15
N LYS A 86 -17.63 1.38 -10.19
CA LYS A 86 -17.20 -0.01 -10.06
C LYS A 86 -15.91 0.02 -9.25
N GLU A 87 -15.96 -0.46 -8.01
CA GLU A 87 -14.76 -0.59 -7.19
C GLU A 87 -13.83 -1.49 -8.01
N ASP A 88 -12.70 -0.95 -8.46
CA ASP A 88 -11.66 -1.77 -9.10
C ASP A 88 -11.35 -2.88 -8.09
N GLU A 89 -11.61 -4.15 -8.42
CA GLU A 89 -11.41 -5.29 -7.51
C GLU A 89 -9.95 -5.36 -7.01
N ARG A 90 -9.03 -4.66 -7.69
CA ARG A 90 -7.62 -4.51 -7.30
C ARG A 90 -7.36 -3.37 -6.32
N ASN A 91 -8.36 -2.57 -5.96
CA ASN A 91 -8.21 -1.48 -5.02
C ASN A 91 -8.04 -2.03 -3.60
N ARG A 92 -6.78 -2.12 -3.16
CA ARG A 92 -6.42 -2.64 -1.84
C ARG A 92 -6.11 -1.52 -0.84
N GLY A 93 -6.49 -0.29 -1.15
CA GLY A 93 -6.29 0.87 -0.28
C GLY A 93 -4.82 1.23 -0.07
N VAL A 94 -4.55 2.14 0.87
CA VAL A 94 -3.19 2.50 1.30
C VAL A 94 -2.83 1.71 2.55
N ARG A 95 -1.70 0.98 2.48
CA ARG A 95 -1.23 0.07 3.53
C ARG A 95 0.22 0.40 3.90
N LEU A 96 0.58 0.09 5.14
CA LEU A 96 1.97 0.08 5.61
C LEU A 96 2.37 -1.38 5.84
N ALA A 97 3.53 -1.78 5.34
CA ALA A 97 4.10 -3.09 5.62
C ALA A 97 5.38 -2.92 6.44
N PHE A 98 5.54 -3.78 7.46
CA PHE A 98 6.71 -3.81 8.33
C PHE A 98 7.40 -5.16 8.16
N ASP A 99 8.52 -5.16 7.44
CA ASP A 99 9.34 -6.35 7.16
C ASP A 99 10.35 -6.55 8.31
N PRO A 100 10.29 -7.66 9.08
CA PRO A 100 11.19 -7.89 10.20
C PRO A 100 12.63 -8.18 9.75
N MET A 101 13.58 -7.42 10.29
CA MET A 101 15.01 -7.73 10.23
C MET A 101 15.43 -8.47 11.49
N THR A 102 15.89 -9.70 11.34
CA THR A 102 16.38 -10.51 12.45
C THR A 102 17.91 -10.53 12.54
N ASP A 103 18.44 -10.75 13.74
CA ASP A 103 19.86 -11.08 13.93
C ASP A 103 20.15 -12.55 13.61
N ASN A 104 21.40 -12.97 13.84
CA ASN A 104 21.85 -14.36 13.65
C ASN A 104 21.14 -15.37 14.58
N GLU A 105 20.48 -14.89 15.63
CA GLU A 105 19.75 -15.68 16.61
C GLU A 105 18.23 -15.65 16.34
N ALA A 106 17.82 -15.13 15.17
CA ALA A 106 16.43 -14.98 14.74
C ALA A 106 15.59 -14.03 15.60
N ASN A 107 16.21 -13.13 16.38
CA ASN A 107 15.51 -12.10 17.14
C ASN A 107 15.27 -10.86 16.27
N PRO A 108 14.09 -10.23 16.29
CA PRO A 108 13.81 -9.01 15.53
C PRO A 108 14.58 -7.82 16.11
N VAL A 109 15.47 -7.23 15.32
CA VAL A 109 16.28 -6.05 15.69
C VAL A 109 15.63 -4.76 15.21
N ALA A 110 15.09 -4.78 13.99
CA ALA A 110 14.41 -3.64 13.37
C ALA A 110 13.33 -4.13 12.41
N TYR A 111 12.50 -3.20 11.94
CA TYR A 111 11.50 -3.43 10.91
C TYR A 111 11.69 -2.40 9.81
N GLU A 112 11.82 -2.85 8.57
CA GLU A 112 11.76 -1.95 7.43
C GLU A 112 10.32 -1.57 7.14
N VAL A 113 10.08 -0.29 6.94
CA VAL A 113 8.73 0.22 6.68
C VAL A 113 8.55 0.46 5.19
N TYR A 114 7.49 -0.09 4.61
CA TYR A 114 7.09 0.12 3.23
C TYR A 114 5.71 0.75 3.18
N LEU A 115 5.53 1.77 2.34
CA LEU A 115 4.23 2.33 1.99
C LEU A 115 3.74 1.69 0.69
N LEU A 116 2.57 1.07 0.74
CA LEU A 116 1.95 0.41 -0.41
C LEU A 116 0.71 1.21 -0.83
N ASN A 117 0.72 1.73 -2.05
CA ASN A 117 -0.43 2.37 -2.66
C ASN A 117 -1.20 1.33 -3.48
N GLY A 118 -2.19 0.68 -2.88
CA GLY A 118 -3.09 -0.24 -3.59
C GLY A 118 -4.19 0.46 -4.40
N THR A 119 -4.14 1.78 -4.56
CA THR A 119 -5.15 2.55 -5.31
C THR A 119 -4.65 2.85 -6.73
N PRO A 120 -5.55 3.05 -7.71
CA PRO A 120 -5.16 3.37 -9.10
C PRO A 120 -4.58 4.78 -9.27
N HIS A 121 -4.76 5.65 -8.28
CA HIS A 121 -4.37 7.03 -8.38
C HIS A 121 -2.98 7.28 -7.79
N LYS A 122 -2.26 8.24 -8.37
CA LYS A 122 -1.04 8.77 -7.77
C LYS A 122 -1.39 9.52 -6.48
N ILE A 123 -0.61 9.29 -5.43
CA ILE A 123 -0.81 9.93 -4.12
C ILE A 123 0.39 10.77 -3.73
N ILE A 124 0.15 11.84 -2.99
CA ILE A 124 1.15 12.58 -2.20
C ILE A 124 1.01 12.08 -0.78
N TYR A 125 2.13 11.75 -0.13
CA TYR A 125 2.11 11.29 1.25
C TYR A 125 3.08 12.09 2.12
N GLU A 126 2.75 12.20 3.40
CA GLU A 126 3.66 12.58 4.48
C GLU A 126 3.49 11.57 5.62
N LEU A 127 4.55 10.85 5.93
CA LEU A 127 4.60 9.88 7.01
C LEU A 127 5.56 10.40 8.09
N LYS A 128 5.12 10.34 9.35
CA LYS A 128 5.91 10.71 10.53
C LYS A 128 5.92 9.54 11.51
N MET A 129 7.12 9.18 11.95
CA MET A 129 7.33 8.18 12.97
C MET A 129 7.75 8.86 14.28
N MET A 130 6.98 8.63 15.34
CA MET A 130 7.08 9.35 16.62
C MET A 130 7.20 8.37 17.79
N THR A 131 8.03 8.67 18.77
CA THR A 131 8.15 7.94 20.05
C THR A 131 8.13 8.94 21.20
N HIS A 132 7.37 8.72 22.27
CA HIS A 132 7.27 9.66 23.41
C HIS A 132 7.02 11.15 23.05
N GLY A 133 6.53 11.46 21.85
CA GLY A 133 6.34 12.83 21.36
C GLY A 133 7.50 13.39 20.52
N ASP A 134 8.65 12.72 20.50
CA ASP A 134 9.77 13.04 19.62
C ASP A 134 9.63 12.38 18.26
N ARG A 135 10.01 13.12 17.21
CA ARG A 135 9.99 12.61 15.84
C ARG A 135 11.27 11.85 15.55
N ARG A 136 11.17 10.55 15.34
CA ARG A 136 12.28 9.67 14.92
C ARG A 136 12.69 9.99 13.50
N TRP A 137 11.72 9.98 12.58
CA TRP A 137 11.92 10.37 11.20
C TRP A 137 10.62 10.82 10.54
N SER A 138 10.74 11.47 9.39
CA SER A 138 9.61 11.79 8.53
C SER A 138 10.01 11.71 7.07
N LYS A 139 9.13 11.13 6.26
CA LYS A 139 9.30 11.03 4.82
C LYS A 139 8.06 11.61 4.15
N SER A 140 8.28 12.36 3.09
CA SER A 140 7.21 12.85 2.24
C SER A 140 7.60 12.68 0.80
N GLY A 141 6.61 12.56 -0.08
CA GLY A 141 6.87 12.35 -1.50
C GLY A 141 5.59 12.03 -2.25
N THR A 142 5.78 11.56 -3.48
CA THR A 142 4.69 11.07 -4.32
C THR A 142 4.86 9.59 -4.60
N LEU A 143 3.77 8.85 -4.70
CA LEU A 143 3.75 7.43 -5.01
C LEU A 143 2.72 7.16 -6.10
N GLU A 144 3.14 6.48 -7.16
CA GLU A 144 2.26 6.09 -8.27
C GLU A 144 1.19 5.10 -7.82
N GLY A 145 0.12 5.01 -8.62
CA GLY A 145 -0.92 4.01 -8.43
C GLY A 145 -0.35 2.58 -8.47
N TYR A 146 -0.84 1.69 -7.60
CA TYR A 146 -0.31 0.33 -7.43
C TYR A 146 1.19 0.25 -7.09
N GLY A 147 1.80 1.37 -6.70
CA GLY A 147 3.21 1.45 -6.38
C GLY A 147 3.52 1.08 -4.94
N LYS A 148 4.80 0.79 -4.68
CA LYS A 148 5.37 0.66 -3.34
C LYS A 148 6.52 1.64 -3.15
N LYS A 149 6.75 2.07 -1.91
CA LYS A 149 7.92 2.86 -1.54
C LYS A 149 8.52 2.38 -0.23
N ARG A 150 9.81 2.07 -0.24
CA ARG A 150 10.59 1.83 0.97
C ARG A 150 10.84 3.14 1.72
N LEU A 151 10.69 3.10 3.04
CA LEU A 151 10.89 4.22 3.96
C LEU A 151 12.06 3.90 4.90
N ASP A 152 12.18 4.63 6.02
CA ASP A 152 13.21 4.31 7.01
C ASP A 152 12.76 3.19 7.96
N ALA A 153 13.73 2.50 8.54
CA ALA A 153 13.48 1.45 9.51
C ALA A 153 12.91 1.98 10.84
N VAL A 154 12.25 1.08 11.56
CA VAL A 154 11.79 1.24 12.93
C VAL A 154 12.54 0.22 13.78
N GLU A 155 13.29 0.70 14.76
CA GLU A 155 14.01 -0.20 15.66
C GLU A 155 13.06 -0.92 16.61
N TYR A 156 13.36 -2.19 16.92
CA TYR A 156 12.53 -3.01 17.81
C TYR A 156 12.31 -2.36 19.17
N ARG A 157 13.35 -1.72 19.73
CA ARG A 157 13.28 -0.99 21.01
C ARG A 157 12.23 0.13 21.03
N TRP A 158 11.94 0.76 19.89
CA TRP A 158 10.96 1.85 19.81
C TRP A 158 9.53 1.37 20.03
N LEU A 159 9.26 0.07 19.86
CA LEU A 159 7.95 -0.52 20.14
C LEU A 159 7.57 -0.41 21.62
N ASN A 160 8.56 -0.39 22.52
CA ASN A 160 8.35 -0.18 23.94
C ASN A 160 8.17 1.32 24.30
N GLU A 161 8.43 2.21 23.35
CA GLU A 161 8.51 3.67 23.53
C GLU A 161 7.26 4.43 23.00
N LYS A 162 6.08 3.80 23.09
CA LYS A 162 4.80 4.36 22.58
C LYS A 162 4.93 4.85 21.13
N LEU A 163 5.36 3.96 20.24
CA LEU A 163 5.53 4.25 18.83
C LEU A 163 4.19 4.66 18.19
N ASN A 164 4.18 5.83 17.55
CA ASN A 164 3.04 6.34 16.81
C ASN A 164 3.47 6.69 15.38
N CYS A 165 2.62 6.36 14.44
CA CYS A 165 2.77 6.58 13.03
C CYS A 165 1.65 7.53 12.57
N GLU A 166 2.02 8.69 12.02
CA GLU A 166 1.06 9.65 11.47
C GLU A 166 1.22 9.68 9.95
N LEU A 167 0.20 9.23 9.22
CA LEU A 167 0.17 9.19 7.77
C LEU A 167 -0.86 10.18 7.24
N ASP A 168 -0.39 11.13 6.43
CA ASP A 168 -1.19 12.06 5.65
C ASP A 168 -1.09 11.68 4.17
N VAL A 169 -2.23 11.56 3.48
CA VAL A 169 -2.32 11.16 2.07
C VAL A 169 -3.30 12.04 1.33
N ARG A 170 -2.90 12.49 0.15
CA ARG A 170 -3.74 13.20 -0.81
C ARG A 170 -3.63 12.58 -2.19
N THR A 171 -4.77 12.32 -2.82
CA THR A 171 -4.81 11.84 -4.20
C THR A 171 -4.48 12.97 -5.17
N ILE A 172 -3.68 12.73 -6.20
CA ILE A 172 -3.49 13.67 -7.31
C ILE A 172 -4.54 13.36 -8.36
N LEU A 173 -5.35 14.35 -8.70
CA LEU A 173 -6.41 14.27 -9.69
C LEU A 173 -6.10 15.22 -10.85
N VAL A 174 -6.69 14.98 -12.01
CA VAL A 174 -6.59 15.91 -13.14
C VAL A 174 -7.28 17.21 -12.75
N GLY A 175 -6.50 18.28 -12.55
CA GLY A 175 -6.99 19.59 -12.11
C GLY A 175 -6.77 19.93 -10.63
N GLY A 176 -6.09 19.09 -9.84
CA GLY A 176 -5.71 19.45 -8.46
C GLY A 176 -5.42 18.27 -7.55
N THR A 177 -5.51 18.49 -6.23
CA THR A 177 -5.39 17.43 -5.23
C THR A 177 -6.76 17.10 -4.63
N GLY A 178 -7.03 15.81 -4.44
CA GLY A 178 -8.18 15.32 -3.70
C GLY A 178 -8.16 15.67 -2.21
N PRO A 179 -9.16 15.18 -1.45
CA PRO A 179 -9.28 15.47 -0.02
C PRO A 179 -8.07 14.97 0.77
N ARG A 180 -7.78 15.64 1.88
CA ARG A 180 -6.74 15.25 2.83
C ARG A 180 -7.22 14.09 3.68
N ASN A 181 -6.52 12.96 3.61
CA ASN A 181 -6.74 11.80 4.47
C ASN A 181 -5.62 11.74 5.50
N PHE A 182 -5.94 11.87 6.78
CA PHE A 182 -4.96 11.82 7.85
C PHE A 182 -5.36 10.75 8.86
N GLN A 183 -4.42 9.89 9.21
CA GLN A 183 -4.61 8.84 10.21
C GLN A 183 -3.40 8.77 11.12
N ARG A 184 -3.66 8.71 12.43
CA ARG A 184 -2.66 8.38 13.45
C ARG A 184 -2.87 6.96 13.94
N ILE A 185 -1.78 6.20 13.97
CA ILE A 185 -1.75 4.78 14.30
C ILE A 185 -0.79 4.60 15.46
N ASN A 186 -1.25 3.97 16.54
CA ASN A 186 -0.39 3.63 17.68
C ASN A 186 0.04 2.17 17.53
N LEU A 187 1.34 1.94 17.42
CA LEU A 187 1.94 0.64 17.14
C LEU A 187 2.33 -0.01 18.48
N LYS A 188 1.59 -1.04 18.93
CA LYS A 188 1.84 -1.76 20.20
C LYS A 188 2.48 -3.13 19.94
N GLY A 189 3.70 -3.36 20.44
CA GLY A 189 4.49 -4.56 20.16
C GLY A 189 3.74 -5.91 20.24
N GLN A 190 3.02 -6.19 21.35
CA GLN A 190 2.37 -7.50 21.56
C GLN A 190 1.14 -7.78 20.68
N GLN A 191 0.44 -6.75 20.22
CA GLN A 191 -0.78 -6.91 19.41
C GLN A 191 -0.53 -6.66 17.91
N PHE A 192 0.55 -5.97 17.58
CA PHE A 192 0.77 -5.43 16.25
C PHE A 192 1.52 -6.39 15.31
N PHE A 193 2.36 -7.29 15.83
CA PHE A 193 3.28 -8.12 15.03
C PHE A 193 3.11 -9.64 15.23
N SER A 194 1.96 -10.11 15.70
CA SER A 194 1.75 -11.55 15.96
C SER A 194 1.46 -12.38 14.71
N LYS A 195 1.15 -11.75 13.57
CA LYS A 195 0.89 -12.43 12.30
C LYS A 195 1.77 -11.83 11.21
N LEU A 196 2.74 -12.60 10.75
CA LEU A 196 3.34 -12.38 9.44
C LEU A 196 2.30 -12.74 8.38
N GLN A 197 2.13 -11.87 7.39
CA GLN A 197 1.26 -12.10 6.26
C GLN A 197 2.12 -12.03 4.99
N ASP A 198 1.89 -12.97 4.08
CA ASP A 198 2.48 -12.88 2.74
C ASP A 198 1.99 -11.59 2.07
N VAL A 199 2.95 -10.74 1.69
CA VAL A 199 2.71 -9.51 0.95
C VAL A 199 3.28 -9.72 -0.46
N PRO A 200 2.45 -10.13 -1.44
CA PRO A 200 2.89 -10.38 -2.81
C PRO A 200 3.57 -9.18 -3.46
N GLU A 201 3.19 -7.95 -3.07
CA GLU A 201 3.82 -6.72 -3.54
C GLU A 201 5.29 -6.57 -3.10
N LEU A 202 5.69 -7.24 -2.01
CA LEU A 202 7.06 -7.26 -1.47
C LEU A 202 7.79 -8.59 -1.72
N TYR A 203 7.10 -9.64 -2.17
CA TYR A 203 7.62 -11.01 -2.25
C TYR A 203 8.22 -11.50 -0.92
N ARG A 204 7.63 -11.03 0.20
CA ARG A 204 8.08 -11.28 1.55
C ARG A 204 6.91 -11.35 2.50
N ASP A 205 7.11 -12.11 3.57
CA ASP A 205 6.23 -12.08 4.70
C ASP A 205 6.50 -10.80 5.51
N ALA A 206 5.49 -9.96 5.66
CA ALA A 206 5.60 -8.72 6.41
C ALA A 206 4.35 -8.48 7.26
N HIS A 207 4.47 -7.67 8.29
CA HIS A 207 3.31 -7.25 9.07
C HIS A 207 2.59 -6.13 8.32
N LEU A 208 1.45 -6.49 7.73
CA LEU A 208 0.66 -5.60 6.91
C LEU A 208 -0.39 -4.85 7.74
N TYR A 209 -0.41 -3.53 7.63
CA TYR A 209 -1.32 -2.65 8.32
C TYR A 209 -2.14 -1.83 7.33
N MET A 210 -3.46 -1.98 7.37
CA MET A 210 -4.39 -1.19 6.56
C MET A 210 -4.58 0.18 7.18
N VAL A 211 -4.14 1.24 6.48
CA VAL A 211 -4.34 2.62 6.95
C VAL A 211 -5.61 3.22 6.38
N PHE A 212 -5.77 3.13 5.06
CA PHE A 212 -6.94 3.64 4.36
C PHE A 212 -7.50 2.55 3.43
N PRO A 213 -8.56 1.82 3.82
CA PRO A 213 -9.19 0.80 2.97
C PRO A 213 -9.70 1.38 1.65
N THR A 214 -10.29 2.57 1.73
CA THR A 214 -10.75 3.35 0.58
C THR A 214 -10.32 4.80 0.79
N LEU A 215 -9.71 5.41 -0.23
CA LEU A 215 -9.45 6.86 -0.26
C LEU A 215 -10.74 7.61 -0.65
N SER A 216 -11.83 7.35 0.06
CA SER A 216 -13.07 8.13 -0.04
C SER A 216 -12.96 9.33 0.89
N ALA A 217 -13.48 10.48 0.46
CA ALA A 217 -13.57 11.69 1.26
C ALA A 217 -14.26 11.39 2.59
N THR A 218 -13.51 11.10 3.65
CA THR A 218 -14.03 11.21 5.00
C THR A 218 -13.84 12.68 5.37
N PRO A 219 -14.90 13.50 5.39
CA PRO A 219 -14.79 14.80 6.01
C PRO A 219 -14.55 14.54 7.49
N SER A 220 -13.31 14.69 7.93
CA SER A 220 -13.09 15.01 9.34
C SER A 220 -13.63 16.44 9.52
N ALA A 221 -14.93 16.54 9.77
CA ALA A 221 -15.65 17.76 10.10
C ALA A 221 -15.55 18.03 11.61
N PRO A 222 -15.92 19.23 12.11
CA PRO A 222 -15.68 20.57 11.61
C PRO A 222 -14.92 21.41 12.67
N ALA A 223 -14.46 22.59 12.26
CA ALA A 223 -14.12 23.66 13.17
C ALA A 223 -15.32 24.00 14.07
N ALA A 224 -15.27 23.62 15.35
CA ALA A 224 -16.05 24.30 16.37
C ALA A 224 -15.30 25.57 16.74
N ALA A 225 -15.86 26.73 16.38
CA ALA A 225 -15.35 28.02 16.82
C ALA A 225 -15.55 28.18 18.33
N PRO A 226 -14.52 28.59 19.08
CA PRO A 226 -14.72 29.36 20.31
C PRO A 226 -14.48 30.84 19.99
N ASN A 227 -15.48 31.65 20.35
CA ASN A 227 -15.39 33.11 20.49
C ASN A 227 -14.13 33.52 21.29
N VAL A 228 -13.19 34.28 20.70
CA VAL A 228 -12.37 35.41 21.26
C VAL A 228 -11.13 35.73 20.36
N PRO A 229 -10.50 36.92 20.51
CA PRO A 229 -10.51 38.08 19.61
C PRO A 229 -9.50 38.02 18.42
N SER A 230 -9.61 38.99 17.51
CA SER A 230 -9.03 39.00 16.15
C SER A 230 -7.56 38.59 15.94
N LEU A 231 -7.33 37.89 14.82
CA LEU A 231 -6.07 37.31 14.28
C LEU A 231 -4.83 38.21 14.22
N LYS A 232 -4.94 39.53 14.41
CA LYS A 232 -3.79 40.45 14.30
C LYS A 232 -2.92 40.50 15.56
N ALA A 233 -3.51 40.32 16.75
CA ALA A 233 -2.77 40.42 18.01
C ALA A 233 -1.98 39.14 18.35
N ILE A 234 -2.50 37.97 18.01
CA ILE A 234 -1.84 36.66 18.29
C ILE A 234 -0.65 36.44 17.34
N THR A 235 -0.72 36.97 16.11
CA THR A 235 0.33 36.80 15.10
C THR A 235 1.64 37.52 15.48
N GLN A 236 1.59 38.71 16.10
CA GLN A 236 2.81 39.43 16.47
C GLN A 236 3.56 38.78 17.64
N VAL A 237 2.84 38.27 18.65
CA VAL A 237 3.47 37.64 19.82
C VAL A 237 3.99 36.23 19.48
N ALA A 238 3.24 35.45 18.70
CA ALA A 238 3.67 34.10 18.29
C ALA A 238 4.84 34.10 17.29
N VAL A 239 4.91 35.12 16.42
CA VAL A 239 6.06 35.29 15.51
C VAL A 239 7.30 35.71 16.31
N GLN A 240 7.18 36.62 17.27
CA GLN A 240 8.33 37.08 18.07
C GLN A 240 8.86 36.00 19.04
N GLN A 241 8.01 35.15 19.59
CA GLN A 241 8.42 33.96 20.35
C GLN A 241 9.08 32.90 19.46
N LYS A 242 8.52 32.61 18.27
CA LYS A 242 9.13 31.67 17.32
C LYS A 242 10.49 32.13 16.81
N PHE A 243 10.71 33.43 16.62
CA PHE A 243 12.03 33.96 16.23
C PHE A 243 13.06 33.85 17.37
N ARG A 244 12.68 34.11 18.63
CA ARG A 244 13.58 33.94 19.80
C ARG A 244 13.92 32.49 20.09
N GLU A 245 12.95 31.57 19.98
CA GLU A 245 13.20 30.13 20.16
C GLU A 245 14.04 29.53 19.03
N LYS A 246 13.88 30.01 17.79
CA LYS A 246 14.67 29.56 16.63
C LYS A 246 16.12 30.09 16.69
N GLN A 247 16.36 31.27 17.27
CA GLN A 247 17.71 31.77 17.53
C GLN A 247 18.40 31.04 18.70
N ALA A 248 17.68 30.71 19.77
CA ALA A 248 18.23 29.95 20.91
C ALA A 248 18.53 28.47 20.56
N LYS A 249 17.68 27.81 19.75
CA LYS A 249 17.89 26.40 19.32
C LYS A 249 18.92 26.26 18.20
N ALA A 250 19.16 27.29 17.39
CA ALA A 250 20.20 27.30 16.36
C ALA A 250 21.63 27.38 16.93
N GLN A 251 21.79 27.83 18.17
CA GLN A 251 23.10 27.86 18.86
C GLN A 251 23.40 26.58 19.66
N ALA A 252 22.38 25.82 20.10
CA ALA A 252 22.57 24.64 20.95
C ALA A 252 22.73 23.31 20.19
N ASN A 253 22.23 23.20 18.96
CA ASN A 253 22.33 21.97 18.15
C ASN A 253 23.20 22.18 16.90
N LYS A 254 24.50 22.39 17.12
CA LYS A 254 25.55 22.06 16.15
C LYS A 254 26.17 20.70 16.49
N ARG A 255 25.34 19.66 16.55
CA ARG A 255 25.83 18.31 16.21
C ARG A 255 25.30 18.01 14.83
N LYS A 256 26.13 18.40 13.87
CA LYS A 256 26.07 18.04 12.47
C LYS A 256 26.02 16.51 12.44
N VAL A 257 24.83 15.92 12.30
CA VAL A 257 24.74 14.60 11.69
C VAL A 257 25.02 14.89 10.23
N GLU A 258 26.30 14.87 9.88
CA GLU A 258 26.78 14.90 8.52
C GLU A 258 26.30 13.60 7.85
N THR A 259 25.03 13.58 7.45
CA THR A 259 24.69 12.83 6.24
C THR A 259 25.37 13.63 5.14
N ASN A 260 26.58 13.21 4.78
CA ASN A 260 27.45 13.89 3.85
C ASN A 260 26.78 14.00 2.48
N LEU A 261 25.97 15.04 2.31
CA LEU A 261 25.38 15.42 1.03
C LEU A 261 26.49 15.59 -0.02
N SER A 262 27.66 16.05 0.41
CA SER A 262 28.90 16.12 -0.37
C SER A 262 29.38 14.75 -0.85
N GLU A 263 29.35 13.72 0.00
CA GLU A 263 29.75 12.36 -0.40
C GLU A 263 28.71 11.73 -1.34
N LYS A 264 27.41 12.03 -1.16
CA LYS A 264 26.36 11.56 -2.08
C LYS A 264 26.46 12.20 -3.46
N LEU A 265 26.89 13.46 -3.54
CA LEU A 265 27.15 14.17 -4.79
C LEU A 265 28.47 13.74 -5.44
N ALA A 266 29.43 13.25 -4.66
CA ALA A 266 30.72 12.75 -5.15
C ALA A 266 30.68 11.25 -5.51
N PHE A 267 29.65 10.52 -5.10
CA PHE A 267 29.50 9.11 -5.43
C PHE A 267 29.33 8.94 -6.94
N GLU A 268 30.23 8.19 -7.54
CA GLU A 268 30.16 7.88 -8.96
C GLU A 268 29.08 6.82 -9.17
N ASP A 269 28.09 7.10 -10.01
CA ASP A 269 26.96 6.22 -10.29
C ASP A 269 27.33 5.04 -11.21
N SER A 270 28.60 4.92 -11.60
CA SER A 270 29.12 3.81 -12.37
C SER A 270 30.41 3.24 -11.81
N ILE A 271 30.55 1.91 -11.84
CA ILE A 271 31.79 1.21 -11.53
C ILE A 271 32.26 0.39 -12.74
N ASP A 272 33.56 0.51 -13.05
CA ASP A 272 34.23 -0.32 -14.04
C ASP A 272 34.94 -1.50 -13.36
N LEU A 273 34.46 -2.71 -13.66
CA LEU A 273 34.99 -3.94 -13.09
C LEU A 273 36.09 -4.58 -13.94
N HIS A 274 36.56 -3.96 -15.03
CA HIS A 274 37.73 -4.48 -15.74
C HIS A 274 38.96 -4.46 -14.81
N ILE A 275 39.77 -5.53 -14.87
CA ILE A 275 40.90 -5.72 -13.94
C ILE A 275 41.90 -4.54 -13.98
N ASP A 276 42.09 -3.94 -15.16
CA ASP A 276 42.96 -2.77 -15.38
C ASP A 276 42.49 -1.50 -14.66
N LYS A 277 41.25 -1.49 -14.16
CA LYS A 277 40.67 -0.39 -13.37
C LYS A 277 40.68 -0.68 -11.87
N LEU A 278 40.87 -1.94 -11.48
CA LEU A 278 40.81 -2.37 -10.07
C LEU A 278 42.19 -2.51 -9.44
N VAL A 279 43.24 -2.77 -10.23
CA VAL A 279 44.61 -2.96 -9.74
C VAL A 279 45.64 -2.21 -10.59
N GLU A 280 46.76 -1.83 -9.96
CA GLU A 280 47.88 -1.16 -10.63
C GLU A 280 48.65 -2.07 -11.60
N ASP A 281 48.82 -3.36 -11.22
CA ASP A 281 49.56 -4.35 -12.00
C ASP A 281 48.68 -5.58 -12.34
N PRO A 282 47.87 -5.52 -13.41
CA PRO A 282 46.96 -6.60 -13.81
C PRO A 282 47.67 -7.93 -14.13
N GLU A 283 48.90 -7.87 -14.65
CA GLU A 283 49.67 -9.05 -15.06
C GLU A 283 50.14 -9.92 -13.88
N LYS A 284 50.17 -9.36 -12.65
CA LYS A 284 50.54 -10.09 -11.44
C LYS A 284 49.38 -10.89 -10.85
N ILE A 285 48.16 -10.65 -11.29
CA ILE A 285 46.98 -11.35 -10.79
C ILE A 285 46.83 -12.68 -11.50
N ALA A 286 46.76 -13.78 -10.75
CA ALA A 286 46.53 -15.09 -11.34
C ALA A 286 45.12 -15.13 -11.96
N ARG A 287 44.98 -15.76 -13.13
CA ARG A 287 43.70 -15.80 -13.89
C ARG A 287 42.50 -16.28 -13.07
N HIS A 288 42.71 -17.18 -12.11
CA HIS A 288 41.66 -17.71 -11.26
C HIS A 288 41.22 -16.74 -10.14
N GLU A 289 42.03 -15.74 -9.82
CA GLU A 289 41.75 -14.72 -8.80
C GLU A 289 41.04 -13.48 -9.37
N VAL A 290 41.10 -13.28 -10.70
CA VAL A 290 40.50 -12.12 -11.39
C VAL A 290 39.00 -12.02 -11.07
N LEU A 291 38.23 -13.07 -11.31
CA LEU A 291 36.78 -13.04 -11.10
C LEU A 291 36.40 -12.82 -9.62
N PRO A 292 36.97 -13.55 -8.64
CA PRO A 292 36.76 -13.27 -7.22
C PRO A 292 37.05 -11.81 -6.84
N LEU A 293 38.15 -11.23 -7.35
CA LEU A 293 38.53 -9.85 -7.05
C LEU A 293 37.53 -8.84 -7.64
N GLN A 294 37.08 -9.05 -8.87
CA GLN A 294 36.06 -8.23 -9.52
C GLN A 294 34.73 -8.29 -8.75
N LEU A 295 34.33 -9.48 -8.31
CA LEU A 295 33.11 -9.69 -7.55
C LEU A 295 33.19 -9.06 -6.15
N LYS A 296 34.37 -9.04 -5.52
CA LYS A 296 34.59 -8.34 -4.25
C LYS A 296 34.38 -6.84 -4.40
N HIS A 297 34.97 -6.21 -5.42
CA HIS A 297 34.78 -4.78 -5.69
C HIS A 297 33.32 -4.45 -6.03
N TYR A 298 32.66 -5.34 -6.76
CA TYR A 298 31.23 -5.23 -7.01
C TYR A 298 30.43 -5.22 -5.70
N ASP A 299 30.68 -6.14 -4.77
CA ASP A 299 29.94 -6.19 -3.49
C ASP A 299 30.17 -4.90 -2.67
N GLU A 300 31.44 -4.47 -2.55
CA GLU A 300 31.81 -3.25 -1.81
C GLU A 300 31.14 -2.00 -2.41
N TYR A 301 31.12 -1.88 -3.73
CA TYR A 301 30.45 -0.78 -4.42
C TYR A 301 28.93 -0.81 -4.24
N MET A 302 28.31 -1.99 -4.31
CA MET A 302 26.87 -2.12 -4.11
C MET A 302 26.46 -1.76 -2.68
N ASP A 303 27.24 -2.17 -1.67
CA ASP A 303 27.02 -1.80 -0.28
C ASP A 303 27.16 -0.27 -0.08
N GLN A 304 28.14 0.34 -0.72
CA GLN A 304 28.30 1.81 -0.74
C GLN A 304 27.10 2.48 -1.40
N ALA A 305 26.68 2.04 -2.59
CA ALA A 305 25.52 2.58 -3.30
C ALA A 305 24.25 2.55 -2.42
N LEU A 306 24.00 1.43 -1.74
CA LEU A 306 22.89 1.29 -0.81
C LEU A 306 22.99 2.26 0.37
N ARG A 307 24.18 2.39 0.99
CA ARG A 307 24.41 3.30 2.11
C ARG A 307 24.17 4.76 1.74
N MET A 308 24.55 5.14 0.52
CA MET A 308 24.37 6.48 -0.02
C MET A 308 22.93 6.74 -0.49
N GLY A 309 22.13 5.69 -0.62
CA GLY A 309 20.74 5.75 -1.05
C GLY A 309 20.62 6.34 -2.46
N VAL A 310 21.44 5.88 -3.39
CA VAL A 310 21.35 6.26 -4.81
C VAL A 310 20.21 5.50 -5.49
N ASP A 311 19.56 6.13 -6.44
CA ASP A 311 18.36 5.55 -7.09
C ASP A 311 18.72 4.49 -8.15
N ARG A 312 19.88 4.64 -8.79
CA ARG A 312 20.39 3.71 -9.81
C ARG A 312 21.90 3.72 -9.87
N VAL A 313 22.49 2.64 -10.36
CA VAL A 313 23.92 2.53 -10.69
C VAL A 313 24.15 1.75 -11.98
N PHE A 314 25.32 1.94 -12.60
CA PHE A 314 25.77 1.22 -13.78
C PHE A 314 26.98 0.35 -13.45
N ILE A 315 26.83 -0.96 -13.66
CA ILE A 315 27.91 -1.94 -13.46
C ILE A 315 28.49 -2.29 -14.82
N ILE A 316 29.71 -1.84 -15.10
CA ILE A 316 30.41 -2.08 -16.36
C ILE A 316 31.20 -3.38 -16.22
N HIS A 317 30.77 -4.41 -16.94
CA HIS A 317 31.34 -5.77 -16.91
C HIS A 317 31.98 -6.19 -18.24
N GLY A 318 31.85 -5.35 -19.27
CA GLY A 318 32.40 -5.58 -20.61
C GLY A 318 31.54 -6.49 -21.48
N VAL A 319 31.89 -6.63 -22.76
CA VAL A 319 31.13 -7.51 -23.68
C VAL A 319 31.60 -8.97 -23.53
N GLY A 320 32.93 -9.19 -23.60
CA GLY A 320 33.64 -10.42 -23.25
C GLY A 320 32.95 -11.76 -23.56
N ASN A 321 33.28 -12.78 -22.75
CA ASN A 321 32.63 -14.10 -22.79
C ASN A 321 31.37 -14.17 -21.89
N GLY A 322 30.95 -13.04 -21.31
CA GLY A 322 29.78 -12.97 -20.43
C GLY A 322 29.91 -13.66 -19.06
N VAL A 323 31.10 -14.13 -18.67
CA VAL A 323 31.31 -14.81 -17.37
C VAL A 323 31.02 -13.86 -16.20
N LEU A 324 31.61 -12.66 -16.22
CA LEU A 324 31.40 -11.65 -15.19
C LEU A 324 29.94 -11.15 -15.18
N LYS A 325 29.37 -10.89 -16.37
CA LYS A 325 27.93 -10.56 -16.52
C LYS A 325 27.04 -11.57 -15.81
N ARG A 326 27.21 -12.86 -16.11
CA ARG A 326 26.40 -13.95 -15.53
C ARG A 326 26.57 -14.03 -14.02
N ALA A 327 27.79 -13.87 -13.52
CA ALA A 327 28.05 -13.86 -12.08
C ALA A 327 27.36 -12.68 -11.38
N ILE A 328 27.45 -11.47 -11.95
CA ILE A 328 26.78 -10.28 -11.45
C ILE A 328 25.26 -10.45 -11.49
N HIS A 329 24.69 -10.89 -12.62
CA HIS A 329 23.25 -11.11 -12.77
C HIS A 329 22.75 -12.15 -11.76
N SER A 330 23.51 -13.24 -11.57
CA SER A 330 23.19 -14.25 -10.55
C SER A 330 23.17 -13.68 -9.14
N ARG A 331 24.06 -12.72 -8.82
CA ARG A 331 24.06 -12.03 -7.51
C ARG A 331 22.91 -11.05 -7.41
N LEU A 332 22.68 -10.22 -8.43
CA LEU A 332 21.60 -9.24 -8.48
C LEU A 332 20.22 -9.86 -8.30
N HIS A 333 19.99 -11.07 -8.82
CA HIS A 333 18.75 -11.81 -8.59
C HIS A 333 18.45 -12.07 -7.11
N HIS A 334 19.49 -12.16 -6.27
CA HIS A 334 19.37 -12.44 -4.83
C HIS A 334 19.74 -11.23 -3.97
N TYR A 335 20.07 -10.10 -4.59
CA TYR A 335 20.56 -8.93 -3.88
C TYR A 335 19.36 -8.13 -3.35
N PRO A 336 19.28 -7.89 -2.03
CA PRO A 336 18.17 -7.14 -1.45
C PRO A 336 18.17 -5.70 -1.97
N PHE A 337 16.99 -5.08 -2.05
CA PHE A 337 16.80 -3.67 -2.45
C PHE A 337 17.04 -3.34 -3.94
N VAL A 338 17.35 -4.34 -4.77
CA VAL A 338 17.35 -4.18 -6.23
C VAL A 338 15.91 -4.35 -6.72
N ARG A 339 15.33 -3.27 -7.24
CA ARG A 339 14.00 -3.26 -7.84
C ARG A 339 13.98 -3.97 -9.19
N ASN A 340 14.97 -3.64 -10.01
CA ASN A 340 15.12 -4.17 -11.36
C ASN A 340 16.57 -4.01 -11.81
N PHE A 341 17.01 -4.84 -12.74
CA PHE A 341 18.26 -4.63 -13.44
C PHE A 341 18.10 -4.96 -14.92
N VAL A 342 18.67 -4.13 -15.78
CA VAL A 342 18.56 -4.24 -17.23
C VAL A 342 19.93 -4.13 -17.87
N ASN A 343 20.18 -4.97 -18.87
CA ASN A 343 21.38 -4.90 -19.70
C ASN A 343 20.95 -4.45 -21.10
N GLU A 344 20.57 -3.17 -21.21
CA GLU A 344 20.20 -2.53 -22.47
C GLU A 344 21.39 -1.79 -23.07
N HIS A 345 21.26 -1.40 -24.34
CA HIS A 345 22.30 -0.64 -25.03
C HIS A 345 22.46 0.75 -24.39
N HIS A 346 23.62 1.01 -23.79
CA HIS A 346 23.95 2.29 -23.20
C HIS A 346 24.82 3.15 -24.15
N PRO A 347 24.54 4.45 -24.36
CA PRO A 347 25.31 5.31 -25.28
C PRO A 347 26.83 5.35 -24.98
N LYS A 348 27.23 5.23 -23.72
CA LYS A 348 28.63 5.28 -23.27
C LYS A 348 29.31 3.91 -23.21
N TYR A 349 28.55 2.83 -23.05
CA TYR A 349 29.09 1.50 -22.68
C TYR A 349 28.59 0.35 -23.58
N GLY A 350 27.77 0.64 -24.58
CA GLY A 350 27.14 -0.37 -25.44
C GLY A 350 26.36 -1.40 -24.60
N TYR A 351 26.55 -2.68 -24.91
CA TYR A 351 25.95 -3.81 -24.17
C TYR A 351 26.80 -4.28 -22.96
N GLY A 352 27.93 -3.61 -22.71
CA GLY A 352 28.90 -4.00 -21.68
C GLY A 352 28.57 -3.52 -20.26
N ALA A 353 27.39 -2.93 -20.04
CA ALA A 353 26.97 -2.42 -18.74
C ALA A 353 25.59 -2.93 -18.34
N THR A 354 25.38 -3.16 -17.05
CA THR A 354 24.07 -3.47 -16.47
C THR A 354 23.64 -2.30 -15.62
N GLU A 355 22.49 -1.70 -15.94
CA GLU A 355 21.83 -0.73 -15.08
C GLU A 355 21.11 -1.48 -13.97
N VAL A 356 21.34 -1.05 -12.72
CA VAL A 356 20.72 -1.59 -11.53
C VAL A 356 19.91 -0.46 -10.90
N ILE A 357 18.62 -0.70 -10.68
CA ILE A 357 17.67 0.27 -10.14
C ILE A 357 17.30 -0.19 -8.73
N PHE A 358 17.47 0.69 -7.76
CA PHE A 358 17.18 0.42 -6.35
C PHE A 358 15.78 0.92 -5.93
N ASP A 359 15.26 0.41 -4.82
CA ASP A 359 13.94 0.77 -4.23
C ASP A 359 13.91 2.05 -3.37
#